data_AF-A0A660T7B1-F1
#
_entry.id   AF-A0A660T7B1-F1
#
_cell.length_a   1.000
_cell.length_b   1.000
_cell.length_c   1.000
_cell.angle_alpha   90.00
_cell.angle_beta   90.00
_cell.angle_gamma   90.00
#
_symmetry.space_group_name_H-M   'P 1'
#
loop_
_entity.id
_entity.type
_entity.pdbx_description
1 polymer ?
#
loop_
_entity_poly.entity_id
_entity_poly.type
_entity_poly.pdbx_seq_one_letter_code
_entity_poly.pdbx_strand_id
1 'polypeptide(L)'
;VLPKGGGAENMSRIKMLKPADGIEGIKNFVLETVKAAGANACPPVIVGVGVGGTFDYVAYLAKKAILRGIGERNSNPLIARYEREWLVEINKLGIGPAGLGGTVTALEVFIEVFPRHIATLPAAVNMQCNAARSKSYII
;
A
#
# COMPACT_ATOMS: atom_id res chain seq x y z
N VAL A 1 -10.72 14.43 -6.46
CA VAL A 1 -11.61 13.25 -6.62
C VAL A 1 -10.78 12.02 -6.99
N LEU A 2 -11.09 10.86 -6.41
CA LEU A 2 -10.42 9.56 -6.66
C LEU A 2 -11.48 8.49 -7.00
N PRO A 3 -11.87 8.31 -8.28
CA PRO A 3 -12.79 7.26 -8.68
C PRO A 3 -12.13 5.88 -8.55
N LYS A 4 -12.50 5.15 -7.51
CA LYS A 4 -11.88 3.87 -7.19
C LYS A 4 -12.53 2.70 -7.94
N GLY A 5 -11.72 1.77 -8.45
CA GLY A 5 -12.22 0.54 -9.03
C GLY A 5 -12.57 -0.46 -7.94
N GLY A 6 -13.76 -1.07 -8.01
CA GLY A 6 -14.25 -2.00 -6.98
C GLY A 6 -13.33 -3.22 -6.79
N GLY A 7 -12.78 -3.79 -7.87
CA GLY A 7 -11.85 -4.93 -7.78
C GLY A 7 -10.63 -4.64 -6.90
N ALA A 8 -9.97 -3.50 -7.13
CA ALA A 8 -8.82 -3.10 -6.32
C ALA A 8 -9.22 -2.70 -4.88
N GLU A 9 -10.37 -2.03 -4.70
CA GLU A 9 -10.85 -1.68 -3.36
C GLU A 9 -11.14 -2.94 -2.52
N ASN A 10 -11.76 -3.96 -3.11
CA ASN A 10 -12.06 -5.24 -2.45
C ASN A 10 -10.81 -6.05 -2.06
N MET A 11 -9.65 -5.75 -2.67
CA MET A 11 -8.37 -6.37 -2.31
C MET A 11 -7.58 -5.58 -1.26
N SER A 12 -8.12 -4.46 -0.78
CA SER A 12 -7.52 -3.67 0.29
C SER A 12 -7.81 -4.29 1.65
N ARG A 13 -6.88 -4.18 2.60
CA ARG A 13 -6.99 -4.81 3.93
C ARG A 13 -6.56 -3.88 5.04
N ILE A 14 -7.18 -4.02 6.20
CA ILE A 14 -6.80 -3.37 7.45
C ILE A 14 -6.49 -4.46 8.47
N LYS A 15 -5.44 -4.28 9.26
CA LYS A 15 -5.04 -5.21 10.32
C LYS A 15 -4.54 -4.43 11.54
N MET A 16 -5.04 -4.81 12.72
CA MET A 16 -4.51 -4.32 13.99
C MET A 16 -3.39 -5.27 14.43
N LEU A 17 -2.15 -4.87 14.21
CA LEU A 17 -0.98 -5.65 14.62
C LEU A 17 -0.68 -5.44 16.10
N LYS A 18 0.07 -6.39 16.67
CA LYS A 18 0.65 -6.20 18.00
C LYS A 18 1.84 -5.25 17.88
N PRO A 19 2.09 -4.38 18.87
CA PRO A 19 3.30 -3.54 18.88
C PRO A 19 4.60 -4.34 18.73
N ALA A 20 4.63 -5.58 19.24
CA ALA A 20 5.76 -6.49 19.13
C ALA A 20 6.04 -6.99 17.70
N ASP A 21 5.05 -6.94 16.80
CA ASP A 21 5.23 -7.35 15.40
C ASP A 21 6.14 -6.36 14.65
N GLY A 22 6.16 -5.10 15.10
CA GLY A 22 7.06 -4.07 14.60
C GLY A 22 7.00 -3.85 13.09
N ILE A 23 8.12 -3.42 12.51
CA ILE A 23 8.23 -3.11 11.08
C ILE A 23 8.14 -4.36 10.19
N GLU A 24 8.71 -5.48 10.64
CA GLU A 24 8.67 -6.75 9.91
C GLU A 24 7.24 -7.29 9.83
N GLY A 25 6.45 -7.17 10.89
CA GLY A 25 5.03 -7.51 10.87
C GLY A 25 4.23 -6.72 9.86
N ILE A 26 4.51 -5.42 9.73
CA ILE A 26 3.88 -4.55 8.72
C ILE A 26 4.30 -5.00 7.32
N LYS A 27 5.60 -5.19 7.08
CA LYS A 27 6.12 -5.67 5.78
C LYS A 27 5.47 -6.99 5.37
N ASN A 28 5.39 -7.95 6.30
CA ASN A 28 4.75 -9.24 6.05
C ASN A 28 3.27 -9.09 5.72
N PHE A 29 2.55 -8.21 6.44
CA PHE A 29 1.16 -7.91 6.14
C PHE A 29 0.97 -7.28 4.75
N VAL A 30 1.88 -6.39 4.33
CA VAL A 30 1.89 -5.82 2.97
C VAL A 30 2.07 -6.92 1.92
N LEU A 31 3.11 -7.75 2.05
CA LEU A 31 3.40 -8.84 1.12
C LEU A 31 2.26 -9.86 1.06
N GLU A 32 1.70 -10.23 2.21
CA GLU A 32 0.54 -11.13 2.31
C GLU A 32 -0.68 -10.54 1.58
N THR A 33 -0.93 -9.24 1.73
CA THR A 33 -2.05 -8.55 1.08
C THR A 33 -1.87 -8.53 -0.43
N VAL A 34 -0.69 -8.18 -0.93
CA VAL A 34 -0.42 -8.18 -2.38
C VAL A 34 -0.51 -9.59 -2.96
N LYS A 35 0.04 -10.58 -2.25
CA LYS A 35 -0.05 -12.00 -2.66
C LYS A 35 -1.49 -12.50 -2.71
N ALA A 36 -2.30 -12.17 -1.70
CA ALA A 36 -3.71 -12.52 -1.65
C ALA A 36 -4.53 -11.82 -2.75
N ALA A 37 -4.17 -10.58 -3.09
CA ALA A 37 -4.82 -9.85 -4.18
C ALA A 37 -4.58 -10.52 -5.54
N GLY A 38 -3.34 -10.96 -5.82
CA GLY A 38 -3.01 -11.65 -7.07
C GLY A 38 -3.44 -10.87 -8.31
N ALA A 39 -4.08 -11.56 -9.26
CA ALA A 39 -4.63 -10.97 -10.47
C ALA A 39 -5.85 -10.04 -10.21
N ASN A 40 -6.54 -10.18 -9.08
CA ASN A 40 -7.83 -9.54 -8.81
C ASN A 40 -7.74 -8.01 -8.65
N ALA A 41 -6.53 -7.48 -8.42
CA ALA A 41 -6.27 -6.04 -8.36
C ALA A 41 -5.75 -5.45 -9.69
N CYS A 42 -5.82 -6.20 -10.80
CA CYS A 42 -5.35 -5.80 -12.13
C CYS A 42 -3.92 -5.22 -12.10
N PRO A 43 -2.91 -6.00 -11.68
CA PRO A 43 -1.52 -5.52 -11.67
C PRO A 43 -1.04 -5.12 -13.08
N PRO A 44 -0.04 -4.22 -13.21
CA PRO A 44 0.76 -3.63 -12.15
C PRO A 44 -0.02 -2.68 -11.23
N VAL A 45 0.17 -2.83 -9.91
CA VAL A 45 -0.54 -2.03 -8.90
C VAL A 45 0.32 -0.89 -8.34
N ILE A 46 -0.32 0.09 -7.72
CA ILE A 46 0.32 0.99 -6.74
C ILE A 46 -0.18 0.58 -5.36
N VAL A 47 0.74 0.37 -4.42
CA VAL A 47 0.42 -0.11 -3.07
C VAL A 47 0.54 1.05 -2.09
N GLY A 48 -0.58 1.48 -1.51
CA GLY A 48 -0.59 2.47 -0.44
C GLY A 48 -0.62 1.79 0.91
N VAL A 49 0.25 2.20 1.82
CA VAL A 49 0.36 1.65 3.17
C VAL A 49 0.15 2.77 4.18
N GLY A 50 -0.81 2.57 5.08
CA GLY A 50 -1.01 3.41 6.26
C GLY A 50 -0.50 2.69 7.50
N VAL A 51 0.22 3.39 8.37
CA VAL A 51 0.71 2.86 9.65
C VAL A 51 0.41 3.83 10.79
N GLY A 52 -0.19 3.34 11.86
CA GLY A 52 -0.55 4.12 13.04
C GLY A 52 -1.92 4.80 12.94
N GLY A 53 -2.20 5.76 13.81
CA GLY A 53 -3.53 6.37 13.94
C GLY A 53 -4.56 5.47 14.62
N THR A 54 -5.82 5.66 14.26
CA THR A 54 -6.98 4.86 14.69
C THR A 54 -7.41 3.89 13.58
N PHE A 55 -8.34 2.99 13.89
CA PHE A 55 -8.83 1.96 12.95
C PHE A 55 -9.33 2.53 11.61
N ASP A 56 -10.06 3.63 11.66
CA ASP A 56 -10.60 4.34 10.51
C ASP A 56 -9.54 5.23 9.83
N TYR A 57 -8.72 5.93 10.63
CA TYR A 57 -7.72 6.85 10.12
C TYR A 57 -6.60 6.14 9.37
N VAL A 58 -6.20 4.94 9.79
CA VAL A 58 -5.15 4.18 9.09
C VAL A 58 -5.57 3.81 7.66
N ALA A 59 -6.86 3.53 7.45
CA ALA A 59 -7.42 3.27 6.12
C ALA A 59 -7.36 4.54 5.25
N TYR A 60 -7.68 5.69 5.83
CA TYR A 60 -7.54 6.98 5.18
C TYR A 60 -6.08 7.26 4.78
N LEU A 61 -5.11 7.00 5.66
CA LEU A 61 -3.68 7.17 5.37
C LEU A 61 -3.24 6.31 4.19
N ALA A 62 -3.61 5.03 4.17
CA ALA A 62 -3.29 4.13 3.06
C ALA A 62 -3.90 4.62 1.73
N LYS A 63 -5.14 5.12 1.77
CA LYS A 63 -5.83 5.68 0.59
C LYS A 63 -5.25 7.03 0.16
N LYS A 64 -4.74 7.83 1.08
CA LYS A 64 -4.00 9.06 0.78
C LYS A 64 -2.67 8.74 0.12
N ALA A 65 -1.98 7.70 0.58
CA ALA A 65 -0.68 7.29 0.05
C ALA A 65 -0.71 7.01 -1.47
N ILE A 66 -1.74 6.33 -1.97
CA ILE A 66 -1.88 6.03 -3.42
C ILE A 66 -2.16 7.25 -4.31
N LEU A 67 -2.31 8.45 -3.74
CA LEU A 67 -2.46 9.69 -4.51
C LEU A 67 -1.12 10.32 -4.89
N ARG A 68 -0.01 9.81 -4.33
CA ARG A 68 1.34 10.27 -4.69
C ARG A 68 1.69 9.89 -6.12
N GLY A 69 2.47 10.74 -6.76
CA GLY A 69 2.97 10.52 -8.12
C GLY A 69 4.01 9.40 -8.18
N ILE A 70 4.03 8.64 -9.27
CA ILE A 70 5.07 7.63 -9.51
C ILE A 70 6.45 8.30 -9.48
N GLY A 71 7.42 7.70 -8.78
CA GLY A 71 8.73 8.28 -8.54
C GLY A 71 8.82 9.22 -7.34
N GLU A 72 7.70 9.66 -6.77
CA GLU A 72 7.72 10.45 -5.53
C GLU A 72 8.15 9.58 -4.34
N ARG A 73 8.96 10.13 -3.44
CA ARG A 73 9.44 9.44 -2.24
C ARG A 73 9.03 10.19 -0.99
N ASN A 74 8.88 9.46 0.11
CA ASN A 74 8.58 10.08 1.39
C ASN A 74 9.71 11.05 1.80
N SER A 75 9.36 12.19 2.39
CA SER A 75 10.34 13.17 2.88
C SER A 75 11.20 12.62 4.02
N ASN A 76 10.69 11.64 4.77
CA ASN A 76 11.46 10.90 5.76
C ASN A 76 12.35 9.84 5.07
N PRO A 77 13.69 9.95 5.16
CA PRO A 77 14.61 9.03 4.48
C PRO A 77 14.44 7.56 4.89
N LEU A 78 14.05 7.30 6.13
CA LEU A 78 13.83 5.95 6.64
C LEU A 78 12.61 5.31 5.98
N ILE A 79 11.52 6.07 5.84
CA ILE A 79 10.30 5.59 5.20
C ILE A 79 10.52 5.42 3.69
N ALA A 80 11.19 6.37 3.04
CA ALA A 80 11.56 6.25 1.63
C ALA A 80 12.46 5.04 1.34
N ARG A 81 13.30 4.62 2.30
CA ARG A 81 14.06 3.38 2.20
C ARG A 81 13.14 2.16 2.20
N TYR A 82 12.19 2.08 3.13
CA TYR A 82 11.22 0.97 3.17
C TYR A 82 10.32 0.92 1.93
N GLU A 83 9.89 2.05 1.39
CA GLU A 83 9.16 2.12 0.11
C GLU A 83 9.92 1.39 -1.01
N ARG A 84 11.22 1.66 -1.14
CA ARG A 84 12.09 1.01 -2.15
C ARG A 84 12.28 -0.47 -1.87
N GLU A 85 12.64 -0.83 -0.64
CA GLU A 85 12.91 -2.21 -0.26
C GLU A 85 11.66 -3.08 -0.45
N TRP A 86 10.49 -2.60 -0.02
CA TRP A 86 9.25 -3.37 -0.11
C TRP A 86 8.75 -3.48 -1.55
N LEU A 87 8.99 -2.47 -2.40
CA LEU A 87 8.70 -2.57 -3.83
C LEU A 87 9.48 -3.71 -4.49
N VAL A 88 10.77 -3.84 -4.16
CA VAL A 88 11.61 -4.95 -4.64
C VAL A 88 11.05 -6.30 -4.16
N GLU A 89 10.70 -6.41 -2.88
CA GLU A 89 10.14 -7.66 -2.33
C GLU A 89 8.78 -8.02 -2.91
N ILE A 90 7.91 -7.04 -3.17
CA ILE A 90 6.63 -7.25 -3.86
C ILE A 90 6.86 -7.75 -5.28
N ASN A 91 7.81 -7.17 -6.01
CA ASN A 91 8.09 -7.59 -7.38
C ASN A 91 8.71 -8.98 -7.47
N LYS A 92 9.43 -9.42 -6.44
CA LYS A 92 9.92 -10.80 -6.30
C LYS A 92 8.79 -11.83 -6.12
N LEU A 93 7.56 -11.43 -5.79
CA LEU A 93 6.42 -12.35 -5.72
C LEU A 93 6.06 -12.98 -7.08
N GLY A 94 6.51 -12.40 -8.19
CA GLY A 94 6.37 -12.99 -9.53
C GLY A 94 4.95 -13.02 -10.07
N ILE A 95 4.01 -12.25 -9.49
CA ILE A 95 2.60 -12.19 -9.93
C ILE A 95 2.52 -11.55 -11.33
N GLY A 96 3.25 -10.45 -11.52
CA GLY A 96 3.41 -9.77 -12.81
C GLY A 96 2.14 -9.10 -13.36
N PRO A 97 2.24 -8.48 -14.55
CA PRO A 97 1.12 -7.79 -15.20
C PRO A 97 -0.08 -8.72 -15.43
N ALA A 98 -1.28 -8.24 -15.12
CA ALA A 98 -2.54 -8.98 -15.17
C ALA A 98 -2.57 -10.32 -14.38
N GLY A 99 -1.55 -10.60 -13.57
CA GLY A 99 -1.40 -11.87 -12.85
C GLY A 99 -0.92 -13.03 -13.73
N LEU A 100 -0.32 -12.74 -14.89
CA LEU A 100 0.16 -13.75 -15.85
C LEU A 100 1.64 -14.14 -15.64
N GLY A 101 2.23 -13.74 -14.52
CA GLY A 101 3.66 -13.90 -14.26
C GLY A 101 4.49 -12.72 -14.77
N GLY A 102 5.71 -12.60 -14.27
CA GLY A 102 6.67 -11.58 -14.69
C GLY A 102 7.36 -10.87 -13.53
N THR A 103 8.07 -9.78 -13.85
CA THR A 103 8.94 -9.08 -12.88
C THR A 103 8.31 -7.83 -12.26
N VAL A 104 7.16 -7.38 -12.78
CA VAL A 104 6.50 -6.13 -12.35
C VAL A 104 5.09 -6.42 -11.85
N THR A 105 4.98 -6.64 -10.54
CA THR A 105 3.72 -6.78 -9.82
C THR A 105 3.19 -5.42 -9.36
N ALA A 106 4.09 -4.57 -8.85
CA ALA A 106 3.77 -3.22 -8.41
C ALA A 106 4.72 -2.21 -9.07
N LEU A 107 4.18 -1.02 -9.36
CA LEU A 107 4.93 0.12 -9.86
C LEU A 107 5.56 0.90 -8.71
N GLU A 108 4.82 1.07 -7.62
CA GLU A 108 5.25 1.84 -6.46
C GLU A 108 4.64 1.32 -5.15
N VAL A 109 5.33 1.63 -4.06
CA VAL A 109 4.85 1.47 -2.69
C VAL A 109 4.98 2.82 -2.00
N PHE A 110 3.87 3.34 -1.48
CA PHE A 110 3.84 4.60 -0.74
C PHE A 110 3.39 4.36 0.69
N ILE A 111 4.15 4.89 1.64
CA ILE A 111 3.91 4.69 3.07
C ILE A 111 3.62 6.04 3.72
N GLU A 112 2.49 6.11 4.42
CA GLU A 112 2.10 7.22 5.29
C GLU A 112 2.06 6.72 6.74
N VAL A 113 2.70 7.46 7.64
CA VAL A 113 2.83 7.08 9.05
C VAL A 113 2.23 8.17 9.93
N PHE A 114 1.55 7.76 10.99
CA PHE A 114 1.00 8.66 12.00
C PHE A 114 1.26 8.13 13.42
N PRO A 115 1.32 8.99 14.45
CA PRO A 115 1.38 8.56 15.83
C PRO A 115 0.25 7.60 16.21
N ARG A 116 0.49 6.77 17.22
CA ARG A 116 -0.43 5.69 17.61
C ARG A 116 -0.34 5.41 19.11
N HIS A 117 -1.41 4.86 19.68
CA HIS A 117 -1.40 4.43 21.08
C HIS A 117 -0.44 3.24 21.27
N ILE A 118 0.31 3.21 22.38
CA ILE A 118 1.38 2.23 22.61
C ILE A 118 0.92 0.78 22.56
N ALA A 119 -0.35 0.51 22.91
CA ALA A 119 -0.94 -0.83 22.94
C ALA A 119 -1.33 -1.42 21.57
N THR A 120 -1.40 -0.62 20.51
CA THR A 120 -1.87 -1.07 19.19
C THR A 120 -0.91 -0.66 18.08
N LEU A 121 -0.86 -1.43 16.98
CA LEU A 121 -0.16 -1.07 15.76
C LEU A 121 -1.10 -1.20 14.56
N PRO A 122 -1.96 -0.19 14.29
CA PRO A 122 -2.83 -0.21 13.12
C PRO A 122 -2.01 -0.17 11.83
N ALA A 123 -2.34 -1.04 10.89
CA ALA A 123 -1.78 -1.03 9.54
C ALA A 123 -2.89 -1.23 8.52
N ALA A 124 -2.81 -0.54 7.39
CA ALA A 124 -3.72 -0.72 6.28
C ALA A 124 -2.97 -0.72 4.95
N VAL A 125 -3.47 -1.50 4.01
CA VAL A 125 -2.97 -1.59 2.63
C VAL A 125 -4.14 -1.27 1.71
N ASN A 126 -4.04 -0.19 0.95
CA ASN A 126 -4.98 0.17 -0.10
C ASN A 126 -4.35 -0.13 -1.46
N MET A 127 -5.03 -0.96 -2.26
CA MET A 127 -4.55 -1.38 -3.56
C MET A 127 -5.09 -0.46 -4.64
N GLN A 128 -4.22 0.09 -5.49
CA GLN A 128 -4.62 0.82 -6.70
C GLN A 128 -4.30 -0.01 -7.95
N CYS A 129 -5.32 -0.29 -8.77
CA CYS A 129 -5.15 -1.03 -10.01
C CYS A 129 -4.52 -0.16 -11.11
N ASN A 130 -4.22 -0.79 -12.25
CA ASN A 130 -3.74 -0.11 -13.46
C ASN A 130 -4.66 1.04 -13.93
N ALA A 131 -5.96 1.00 -13.62
CA ALA A 131 -6.91 2.09 -13.85
C ALA A 131 -6.79 3.17 -12.75
N ALA A 132 -5.59 3.73 -12.62
CA ALA A 132 -5.25 4.78 -11.66
C ALA A 132 -5.88 6.12 -12.09
N ARG A 133 -7.03 6.44 -11.48
CA ARG A 133 -7.85 7.62 -11.83
C ARG A 133 -7.89 8.60 -10.67
N SER A 134 -7.36 9.79 -10.85
CA SER A 134 -7.43 10.87 -9.86
C SER A 134 -7.45 12.24 -10.54
N LYS A 135 -8.13 13.21 -9.93
CA LYS A 135 -8.12 14.61 -10.39
C LYS A 135 -8.12 15.55 -9.19
N SER A 136 -7.22 16.54 -9.18
CA SER A 136 -7.20 17.68 -8.26
C SER A 136 -7.62 18.95 -9.01
N TYR A 137 -8.23 19.89 -8.29
CA TYR A 137 -8.57 21.22 -8.77
C TYR A 137 -8.63 22.15 -7.55
N ILE A 138 -8.21 23.40 -7.72
CA ILE A 138 -8.26 24.45 -6.71
C ILE A 138 -9.22 25.50 -7.26
N ILE A 139 -10.26 25.83 -6.49
CA ILE A 139 -11.23 26.89 -6.82
C ILE A 139 -10.61 28.23 -6.51
#